data_AF-A0A2W5P4D0-F1
#
_entry.id   AF-A0A2W5P4D0-F1
#
_cell.length_a   1.000
_cell.length_b   1.000
_cell.length_c   1.000
_cell.angle_alpha   90.00
_cell.angle_beta   90.00
_cell.angle_gamma   90.00
#
_symmetry.space_group_name_H-M   'P 1'
#
loop_
_entity.id
_entity.type
_entity.pdbx_description
1 polymer ?
#
loop_
_entity_poly.entity_id
_entity_poly.type
_entity_poly.pdbx_seq_one_letter_code
_entity_poly.pdbx_strand_id
1 'polypeptide(L)'
;MSAWRAVATLALLCGGCDGGMEHAAGDGPALERAAREAGLVGDTANLTGVYAAGDDRVCVTRGAGAAAAYRIGVSVDYGPGQRCIARGTAGGRLKIDLGRGCVFAAEAEGERLTFPTALPAGCARLCQGHATLEALSVERLSAAIGEAARLRDTDGKLLCAS
;
A
#
# COMPACT_ATOMS: atom_id res chain seq x y z
N MET A 1 51.04 56.65 16.98
CA MET A 1 50.19 56.31 15.82
C MET A 1 48.75 56.36 16.29
N SER A 2 48.00 57.31 15.73
CA SER A 2 46.66 57.74 16.12
C SER A 2 45.58 56.85 15.49
N ALA A 3 44.48 56.63 16.21
CA ALA A 3 43.09 56.48 15.71
C ALA A 3 42.23 55.95 16.88
N TRP A 4 41.81 56.81 17.81
CA TRP A 4 40.54 57.56 17.81
C TRP A 4 39.28 56.69 17.74
N ARG A 5 38.59 56.69 18.89
CA ARG A 5 37.22 56.21 19.15
C ARG A 5 36.19 56.85 18.20
N ALA A 6 35.24 56.06 17.70
CA ALA A 6 33.91 56.51 17.28
C ALA A 6 32.92 55.37 17.55
N VAL A 7 32.18 55.42 18.66
CA VAL A 7 30.78 55.90 18.76
C VAL A 7 29.78 54.85 18.28
N ALA A 8 29.03 54.36 19.26
CA ALA A 8 27.87 53.49 19.13
C ALA A 8 26.72 54.19 18.39
N THR A 9 25.97 53.43 17.60
CA THR A 9 24.56 53.74 17.33
C THR A 9 23.76 52.44 17.31
N LEU A 10 23.07 52.26 18.43
CA LEU A 10 22.03 51.30 18.68
C LEU A 10 20.74 51.83 18.01
N ALA A 11 20.13 51.06 17.11
CA ALA A 11 18.76 51.31 16.65
C ALA A 11 17.98 50.00 16.76
N LEU A 12 17.39 49.80 17.95
CA LEU A 12 16.30 48.87 18.17
C LEU A 12 15.11 49.31 17.30
N LEU A 13 14.59 48.41 16.46
CA LEU A 13 13.23 48.48 15.95
C LEU A 13 12.45 47.31 16.56
N CYS A 14 11.70 47.62 17.62
CA CYS A 14 10.55 46.83 18.05
C CYS A 14 9.40 47.14 17.08
N GLY A 15 8.89 46.12 16.41
CA GLY A 15 7.68 46.23 15.59
C GLY A 15 6.88 44.93 15.65
N GLY A 16 5.69 45.01 16.27
CA GLY A 16 4.54 44.18 15.92
C GLY A 16 4.35 42.88 16.71
N CYS A 17 3.57 42.96 17.79
CA CYS A 17 2.76 41.86 18.30
C CYS A 17 1.33 42.17 17.89
N ASP A 18 0.76 41.43 16.93
CA ASP A 18 -0.66 41.01 16.86
C ASP A 18 -0.90 40.22 15.56
N GLY A 19 -1.57 39.08 15.64
CA GLY A 19 -1.88 38.26 14.45
C GLY A 19 -2.25 36.82 14.78
N GLY A 20 -3.48 36.67 15.29
CA GLY A 20 -4.28 35.45 15.46
C GLY A 20 -3.66 34.09 15.09
N MET A 21 -3.57 33.21 16.08
CA MET A 21 -3.64 31.77 15.84
C MET A 21 -5.08 31.42 15.45
N GLU A 22 -5.45 31.66 14.19
CA GLU A 22 -6.58 30.97 13.58
C GLU A 22 -6.21 29.49 13.47
N HIS A 23 -6.65 28.71 14.46
CA HIS A 23 -6.85 27.28 14.24
C HIS A 23 -7.89 27.16 13.13
N ALA A 24 -7.43 26.97 11.90
CA ALA A 24 -8.27 26.61 10.76
C ALA A 24 -8.84 25.20 10.97
N ALA A 25 -9.82 25.10 11.87
CA ALA A 25 -10.70 23.95 11.99
C ALA A 25 -11.66 23.97 10.79
N GLY A 26 -11.15 23.54 9.64
CA GLY A 26 -11.91 23.53 8.39
C GLY A 26 -11.15 22.99 7.18
N ASP A 27 -9.81 22.94 7.24
CA ASP A 27 -9.02 22.67 6.05
C ASP A 27 -8.72 21.19 5.83
N GLY A 28 -9.19 20.27 6.66
CA GLY A 28 -8.91 18.82 6.53
C GLY A 28 -9.07 18.28 5.09
N PRO A 29 -10.20 18.55 4.40
CA PRO A 29 -10.39 18.13 3.01
C PRO A 29 -9.52 18.86 1.97
N ALA A 30 -9.13 20.11 2.25
CA ALA A 30 -8.26 20.90 1.38
C ALA A 30 -6.79 20.50 1.56
N LEU A 31 -6.38 20.24 2.79
CA LEU A 31 -5.08 19.69 3.18
C LEU A 31 -4.91 18.28 2.66
N GLU A 32 -5.95 17.42 2.72
CA GLU A 32 -5.89 16.08 2.14
C GLU A 32 -5.73 16.14 0.62
N ARG A 33 -6.44 17.05 -0.05
CA ARG A 33 -6.28 17.28 -1.50
C ARG A 33 -4.90 17.81 -1.84
N ALA A 34 -4.42 18.82 -1.11
CA ALA A 34 -3.09 19.40 -1.29
C ALA A 34 -1.99 18.38 -0.99
N ALA A 35 -2.19 17.50 -0.01
CA ALA A 35 -1.25 16.43 0.31
C ALA A 35 -1.26 15.32 -0.75
N ARG A 36 -2.41 15.02 -1.39
CA ARG A 36 -2.47 14.16 -2.58
C ARG A 36 -1.78 14.80 -3.79
N GLU A 37 -2.03 16.08 -4.05
CA GLU A 37 -1.40 16.86 -5.13
C GLU A 37 0.12 16.99 -4.93
N ALA A 38 0.56 17.14 -3.68
CA ALA A 38 1.97 17.17 -3.30
C ALA A 38 2.61 15.77 -3.23
N GLY A 39 1.86 14.69 -3.49
CA GLY A 39 2.34 13.31 -3.41
C GLY A 39 2.70 12.83 -1.99
N LEU A 40 2.30 13.58 -0.96
CA LEU A 40 2.50 13.27 0.45
C LEU A 40 1.50 12.22 0.97
N VAL A 41 0.34 12.11 0.33
CA VAL A 41 -0.66 11.06 0.55
C VAL A 41 -0.70 10.19 -0.70
N GLY A 42 -0.26 8.93 -0.56
CA GLY A 42 -0.13 8.00 -1.68
C GLY A 42 -1.47 7.77 -2.39
N ASP A 43 -1.62 8.34 -3.57
CA ASP A 43 -2.53 7.83 -4.60
C ASP A 43 -1.90 6.54 -5.15
N THR A 44 -2.63 5.43 -5.10
CA THR A 44 -2.15 4.04 -5.21
C THR A 44 -0.76 3.91 -5.83
N ALA A 45 0.27 3.78 -4.99
CA ALA A 45 1.60 3.38 -5.45
C ALA A 45 1.40 2.18 -6.39
N ASN A 46 2.00 2.20 -7.58
CA ASN A 46 1.81 1.14 -8.57
C ASN A 46 1.99 -0.23 -7.90
N LEU A 47 0.90 -0.96 -7.75
CA LEU A 47 0.92 -2.22 -7.00
C LEU A 47 1.49 -3.36 -7.85
N THR A 48 1.69 -3.14 -9.14
CA THR A 48 2.17 -4.18 -10.05
C THR A 48 3.50 -4.75 -9.59
N GLY A 49 3.57 -6.06 -9.44
CA GLY A 49 4.80 -6.72 -9.03
C GLY A 49 4.60 -8.11 -8.48
N VAL A 50 5.72 -8.68 -8.06
CA VAL A 50 5.81 -9.91 -7.28
C VAL A 50 6.15 -9.51 -5.85
N TYR A 51 5.40 -10.04 -4.90
CA TYR A 51 5.64 -9.90 -3.47
C TYR A 51 5.83 -11.28 -2.85
N ALA A 52 6.62 -11.34 -1.79
CA ALA A 52 6.88 -12.58 -1.08
C ALA A 52 7.16 -12.39 0.40
N ALA A 53 6.95 -13.48 1.14
CA ALA A 53 7.51 -13.74 2.46
C ALA A 53 7.76 -15.24 2.57
N GLY A 54 9.01 -15.67 2.72
CA GLY A 54 9.34 -17.10 2.74
C GLY A 54 8.94 -17.80 1.43
N ASP A 55 7.99 -18.73 1.50
CA ASP A 55 7.38 -19.44 0.36
C ASP A 55 6.06 -18.83 -0.12
N ASP A 56 5.52 -17.86 0.62
CA ASP A 56 4.28 -17.18 0.26
C ASP A 56 4.54 -16.21 -0.90
N ARG A 57 3.62 -16.19 -1.86
CA ARG A 57 3.73 -15.43 -3.10
C ARG A 57 2.44 -14.65 -3.34
N VAL A 58 2.59 -13.37 -3.66
CA VAL A 58 1.52 -12.55 -4.22
C VAL A 58 2.01 -11.97 -5.54
N CYS A 59 1.19 -12.05 -6.58
CA CYS A 59 1.40 -11.24 -7.78
C CYS A 59 0.28 -10.24 -7.91
N VAL A 60 0.61 -9.09 -8.48
CA VAL A 60 -0.35 -8.08 -8.89
C VAL A 60 0.00 -7.66 -10.30
N THR A 61 -0.97 -7.68 -11.22
CA THR A 61 -0.82 -7.20 -12.60
C THR A 61 -1.93 -6.22 -12.92
N ARG A 62 -1.78 -5.42 -13.98
CA ARG A 62 -2.86 -4.52 -14.41
C ARG A 62 -4.06 -5.32 -14.89
N GLY A 63 -5.25 -4.90 -14.47
CA GLY A 63 -6.52 -5.47 -14.92
C GLY A 63 -6.80 -5.15 -16.38
N ALA A 64 -7.51 -6.06 -17.06
CA ALA A 64 -8.11 -5.77 -18.35
C ALA A 64 -9.56 -5.28 -18.14
N GLY A 65 -9.80 -3.98 -18.28
CA GLY A 65 -11.15 -3.39 -18.24
C GLY A 65 -11.33 -2.27 -17.20
N ALA A 66 -12.50 -1.63 -17.24
CA ALA A 66 -12.79 -0.41 -16.48
C ALA A 66 -13.19 -0.64 -15.00
N ALA A 67 -13.57 -1.87 -14.62
CA ALA A 67 -14.13 -2.16 -13.29
C ALA A 67 -13.10 -2.61 -12.24
N ALA A 68 -11.93 -3.12 -12.65
CA ALA A 68 -10.87 -3.58 -11.75
C ALA A 68 -9.51 -3.05 -12.24
N ALA A 69 -8.84 -2.28 -11.39
CA ALA A 69 -7.53 -1.68 -11.73
C ALA A 69 -6.43 -2.76 -11.82
N TYR A 70 -6.54 -3.82 -11.02
CA TYR A 70 -5.53 -4.87 -10.93
C TYR A 70 -6.14 -6.27 -10.90
N ARG A 71 -5.40 -7.24 -11.45
CA ARG A 71 -5.53 -8.66 -11.11
C ARG A 71 -4.58 -8.96 -9.97
N ILE A 72 -5.00 -9.86 -9.09
CA ILE A 72 -4.19 -10.32 -7.96
C ILE A 72 -4.29 -11.83 -7.85
N GLY A 73 -3.17 -12.46 -7.51
CA GLY A 73 -3.12 -13.87 -7.17
C GLY A 73 -2.28 -14.06 -5.91
N VAL A 74 -2.73 -14.96 -5.04
CA VAL A 74 -2.15 -15.24 -3.72
C VAL A 74 -1.91 -16.74 -3.58
N SER A 75 -0.71 -17.11 -3.17
CA SER A 75 -0.31 -18.48 -2.85
C SER A 75 0.37 -18.46 -1.49
N VAL A 76 -0.23 -19.11 -0.51
CA VAL A 76 0.36 -19.36 0.82
C VAL A 76 0.61 -20.85 0.95
N ASP A 77 1.80 -21.24 1.40
CA ASP A 77 2.17 -22.65 1.52
C ASP A 77 2.88 -22.92 2.85
N TYR A 78 2.21 -23.68 3.71
CA TYR A 78 2.74 -24.14 5.01
C TYR A 78 3.16 -25.62 4.96
N GLY A 79 3.31 -26.18 3.77
CA GLY A 79 3.65 -27.57 3.54
C GLY A 79 2.48 -28.45 3.04
N PRO A 80 2.68 -29.78 3.00
CA PRO A 80 1.77 -30.71 2.34
C PRO A 80 0.32 -30.63 2.86
N GLY A 81 -0.61 -30.30 1.96
CA GLY A 81 -2.04 -30.18 2.28
C GLY A 81 -2.41 -28.92 3.08
N GLN A 82 -1.46 -28.01 3.30
CA GLN A 82 -1.60 -26.80 4.12
C GLN A 82 -1.33 -25.57 3.25
N ARG A 83 -2.31 -25.17 2.44
CA ARG A 83 -2.11 -24.11 1.44
C ARG A 83 -3.34 -23.29 1.16
N CYS A 84 -3.15 -22.03 0.78
CA CYS A 84 -4.19 -21.18 0.21
C CYS A 84 -3.78 -20.77 -1.19
N ILE A 85 -4.65 -21.03 -2.18
CA ILE A 85 -4.43 -20.57 -3.56
C ILE A 85 -5.68 -19.83 -4.01
N ALA A 86 -5.50 -18.56 -4.32
CA ALA A 86 -6.60 -17.66 -4.68
C ALA A 86 -6.22 -16.73 -5.81
N ARG A 87 -7.22 -16.35 -6.60
CA ARG A 87 -7.09 -15.46 -7.76
C ARG A 87 -8.27 -14.52 -7.76
N GLY A 88 -8.05 -13.28 -8.15
CA GLY A 88 -9.06 -12.26 -8.00
C GLY A 88 -8.68 -10.92 -8.61
N THR A 89 -9.29 -9.89 -8.04
CA THR A 89 -9.12 -8.51 -8.49
C THR A 89 -8.83 -7.59 -7.31
N ALA A 90 -8.14 -6.49 -7.60
CA ALA A 90 -7.95 -5.41 -6.65
C ALA A 90 -8.25 -4.05 -7.30
N GLY A 91 -8.75 -3.10 -6.52
CA GLY A 91 -9.04 -1.74 -6.99
C GLY A 91 -9.35 -0.76 -5.86
N GLY A 92 -9.46 0.53 -6.21
CA GLY A 92 -9.79 1.60 -5.26
C GLY A 92 -8.81 1.65 -4.09
N ARG A 93 -9.34 1.69 -2.86
CA ARG A 93 -8.59 1.65 -1.59
C ARG A 93 -8.03 0.24 -1.28
N LEU A 94 -7.38 -0.37 -2.27
CA LEU A 94 -6.83 -1.72 -2.17
C LEU A 94 -7.85 -2.77 -1.70
N LYS A 95 -9.09 -2.62 -2.18
CA LYS A 95 -10.15 -3.61 -1.97
C LYS A 95 -9.85 -4.82 -2.85
N ILE A 96 -9.59 -5.95 -2.21
CA ILE A 96 -9.31 -7.24 -2.83
C ILE A 96 -10.57 -8.08 -2.82
N ASP A 97 -10.89 -8.68 -3.97
CA ASP A 97 -11.93 -9.69 -4.13
C ASP A 97 -11.31 -10.94 -4.73
N LEU A 98 -11.22 -12.01 -3.92
CA LEU A 98 -10.69 -13.34 -4.29
C LEU A 98 -11.80 -14.33 -4.68
N GLY A 99 -13.03 -13.84 -4.84
CA GLY A 99 -14.22 -14.65 -5.09
C GLY A 99 -14.66 -15.43 -3.86
N ARG A 100 -15.70 -16.26 -4.03
CA ARG A 100 -16.27 -17.11 -2.97
C ARG A 100 -16.58 -16.35 -1.67
N GLY A 101 -16.99 -15.08 -1.75
CA GLY A 101 -17.30 -14.24 -0.59
C GLY A 101 -16.07 -13.81 0.23
N CYS A 102 -14.86 -13.92 -0.33
CA CYS A 102 -13.63 -13.41 0.26
C CYS A 102 -13.31 -12.04 -0.30
N VAL A 103 -13.86 -11.00 0.35
CA VAL A 103 -13.71 -9.60 -0.05
C VAL A 103 -13.26 -8.77 1.15
N PHE A 104 -12.13 -8.10 1.05
CA PHE A 104 -11.53 -7.34 2.15
C PHE A 104 -10.69 -6.17 1.62
N ALA A 105 -10.32 -5.24 2.49
CA ALA A 105 -9.33 -4.21 2.16
C ALA A 105 -7.98 -4.66 2.73
N ALA A 106 -6.92 -4.54 1.93
CA ALA A 106 -5.55 -4.69 2.41
C ALA A 106 -4.87 -3.34 2.55
N GLU A 107 -3.72 -3.32 3.22
CA GLU A 107 -2.91 -2.13 3.44
C GLU A 107 -1.63 -2.24 2.62
N ALA A 108 -1.21 -1.12 2.02
CA ALA A 108 0.08 -1.01 1.35
C ALA A 108 0.89 0.10 1.99
N GLU A 109 2.09 -0.24 2.46
CA GLU A 109 3.04 0.68 3.07
C GLU A 109 4.39 0.54 2.38
N GLY A 110 4.72 1.50 1.50
CA GLY A 110 5.89 1.43 0.63
C GLY A 110 5.85 0.18 -0.26
N GLU A 111 6.79 -0.74 -0.04
CA GLU A 111 6.91 -2.01 -0.77
C GLU A 111 6.19 -3.17 -0.07
N ARG A 112 5.59 -2.95 1.10
CA ARG A 112 4.89 -3.98 1.88
C ARG A 112 3.39 -3.98 1.58
N LEU A 113 2.84 -5.19 1.46
CA LEU A 113 1.41 -5.45 1.35
C LEU A 113 0.96 -6.31 2.53
N THR A 114 -0.04 -5.87 3.28
CA THR A 114 -0.52 -6.53 4.50
C THR A 114 -2.02 -6.79 4.44
N PHE A 115 -2.41 -8.04 4.73
CA PHE A 115 -3.80 -8.46 4.80
C PHE A 115 -4.32 -8.31 6.23
N PRO A 116 -5.64 -8.09 6.43
CA PRO A 116 -6.23 -8.00 7.75
C PRO A 116 -5.96 -9.23 8.62
N THR A 117 -5.87 -9.02 9.93
CA THR A 117 -5.76 -10.08 10.94
C THR A 117 -7.02 -10.92 11.09
N ALA A 118 -8.16 -10.43 10.62
CA ALA A 118 -9.42 -11.15 10.57
C ALA A 118 -10.04 -11.02 9.17
N LEU A 119 -10.30 -12.15 8.53
CA LEU A 119 -10.88 -12.19 7.19
C LEU A 119 -12.34 -12.67 7.20
N PRO A 120 -13.14 -12.33 6.19
CA PRO A 120 -14.47 -12.92 6.03
C PRO A 120 -14.39 -14.45 5.99
N ALA A 121 -15.38 -15.13 6.57
CA ALA A 121 -15.43 -16.60 6.60
C ALA A 121 -15.37 -17.25 5.20
N GLY A 122 -15.73 -16.51 4.14
CA GLY A 122 -15.58 -16.97 2.76
C GLY A 122 -14.13 -17.26 2.35
N CYS A 123 -13.16 -16.60 2.96
CA CYS A 123 -11.73 -16.77 2.66
C CYS A 123 -11.21 -18.15 3.07
N ALA A 124 -11.75 -18.76 4.13
CA ALA A 124 -11.35 -20.10 4.56
C ALA A 124 -11.57 -21.17 3.47
N ARG A 125 -12.53 -20.96 2.56
CA ARG A 125 -12.78 -21.86 1.41
C ARG A 125 -11.71 -21.80 0.32
N LEU A 126 -10.80 -20.83 0.39
CA LEU A 126 -9.63 -20.72 -0.49
C LEU A 126 -8.45 -21.56 0.02
N CYS A 127 -8.54 -22.06 1.25
CA CYS A 127 -7.46 -22.71 1.96
C CYS A 127 -7.74 -24.19 2.22
N GLN A 128 -6.66 -24.95 2.42
CA GLN A 128 -6.65 -26.35 2.80
C GLN A 128 -5.96 -26.50 4.15
N GLY A 129 -6.53 -27.36 4.99
CA GLY A 129 -6.06 -27.60 6.36
C GLY A 129 -6.12 -26.34 7.23
N HIS A 130 -4.98 -25.96 7.83
CA HIS A 130 -4.77 -24.86 8.76
C HIS A 130 -4.11 -23.64 8.11
N ALA A 131 -3.83 -23.67 6.80
CA ALA A 131 -3.33 -22.48 6.13
C ALA A 131 -4.38 -21.36 6.16
N THR A 132 -3.91 -20.12 6.25
CA THR A 132 -4.76 -18.93 6.28
C THR A 132 -4.17 -17.81 5.45
N LEU A 133 -5.03 -16.90 5.02
CA LEU A 133 -4.63 -15.63 4.39
C LEU A 133 -4.62 -14.48 5.42
N GLU A 134 -5.06 -14.73 6.65
CA GLU A 134 -5.11 -13.73 7.72
C GLU A 134 -3.70 -13.30 8.11
N ALA A 135 -3.54 -12.01 8.35
CA ALA A 135 -2.26 -11.39 8.73
C ALA A 135 -1.11 -11.67 7.74
N LEU A 136 -1.40 -12.05 6.50
CA LEU A 136 -0.38 -12.21 5.47
C LEU A 136 0.31 -10.87 5.24
N SER A 137 1.63 -10.84 5.40
CA SER A 137 2.45 -9.66 5.16
C SER A 137 3.59 -10.02 4.23
N VAL A 138 3.62 -9.41 3.06
CA VAL A 138 4.60 -9.70 2.01
C VAL A 138 5.29 -8.42 1.54
N GLU A 139 6.55 -8.53 1.15
CA GLU A 139 7.34 -7.42 0.61
C GLU A 139 7.55 -7.58 -0.89
N ARG A 140 7.58 -6.47 -1.62
CA ARG A 140 7.79 -6.49 -3.06
C ARG A 140 9.20 -6.95 -3.36
N LEU A 141 9.31 -8.06 -4.08
CA LEU A 141 10.57 -8.56 -4.63
C LEU A 141 10.88 -7.91 -5.99
N SER A 142 9.85 -7.59 -6.76
CA SER A 142 10.01 -7.03 -8.10
C SER A 142 8.80 -6.23 -8.52
N ALA A 143 9.03 -5.10 -9.20
CA ALA A 143 8.00 -4.28 -9.83
C ALA A 143 7.75 -4.67 -11.31
N ALA A 144 8.40 -5.72 -11.82
CA ALA A 144 8.32 -6.09 -13.22
C ALA A 144 6.99 -6.79 -13.56
N ILE A 145 6.20 -6.16 -14.45
CA ILE A 145 4.91 -6.69 -14.93
C ILE A 145 5.08 -8.11 -15.51
N GLY A 146 6.13 -8.31 -16.30
CA GLY A 146 6.39 -9.57 -16.99
C GLY A 146 6.77 -10.72 -16.05
N GLU A 147 7.29 -10.42 -14.86
CA GLU A 147 7.56 -11.42 -13.83
C GLU A 147 6.28 -11.74 -13.06
N ALA A 148 5.52 -10.71 -12.67
CA ALA A 148 4.22 -10.87 -12.02
C ALA A 148 3.24 -11.70 -12.86
N ALA A 149 3.19 -11.46 -14.18
CA ALA A 149 2.33 -12.19 -15.11
C ALA A 149 2.73 -13.67 -15.30
N ARG A 150 3.99 -14.02 -15.00
CA ARG A 150 4.53 -15.38 -15.16
C ARG A 150 4.70 -16.13 -13.84
N LEU A 151 4.42 -15.49 -12.71
CA LEU A 151 4.47 -16.11 -11.40
C LEU A 151 3.50 -17.30 -11.35
N ARG A 152 3.93 -18.40 -10.76
CA ARG A 152 3.15 -19.63 -10.63
C ARG A 152 2.86 -19.93 -9.15
N ASP A 153 1.71 -20.56 -8.91
CA ASP A 153 1.40 -21.14 -7.62
C ASP A 153 2.15 -22.46 -7.39
N THR A 154 1.94 -23.07 -6.23
CA THR A 154 2.56 -24.36 -5.87
C THR A 154 1.99 -25.55 -6.66
N ASP A 155 0.88 -25.37 -7.39
CA ASP A 155 0.38 -26.33 -8.39
C ASP A 155 1.00 -26.12 -9.79
N GLY A 156 1.94 -25.16 -9.93
CA GLY A 156 2.57 -24.82 -11.19
C GLY A 156 1.67 -24.05 -12.17
N LYS A 157 0.50 -23.55 -11.74
CA LYS A 157 -0.40 -22.75 -12.58
C LYS A 157 -0.07 -21.27 -12.43
N LEU A 158 -0.28 -20.50 -13.50
CA LEU A 158 -0.08 -19.05 -13.45
C LEU A 158 -0.97 -18.42 -12.37
N LEU A 159 -0.37 -17.65 -11.48
CA LEU A 159 -1.03 -17.09 -10.31
C LEU A 159 -1.83 -15.83 -10.66
N CYS A 160 -1.33 -15.01 -11.59
CA CYS A 160 -2.02 -13.82 -12.12
C CYS A 160 -2.44 -13.97 -13.59
N ALA A 161 -2.74 -15.18 -14.04
CA ALA A 161 -3.28 -15.37 -15.38
C ALA A 161 -4.57 -14.58 -15.59
N SER A 162 -4.66 -13.99 -16.78
CA SER A 162 -5.71 -13.08 -17.28
C SER A 162 -7.09 -13.71 -17.35
#